data_AF-A0A507AF88-F1
#
_entry.id   AF-A0A507AF88-F1
#
_cell.length_a   1.000
_cell.length_b   1.000
_cell.length_c   1.000
_cell.angle_alpha   90.00
_cell.angle_beta   90.00
_cell.angle_gamma   90.00
#
_symmetry.space_group_name_H-M   'P 1'
#
loop_
_entity.id
_entity.type
_entity.pdbx_description
1 polymer ?
#
loop_
_entity_poly.entity_id
_entity_poly.type
_entity_poly.pdbx_seq_one_letter_code
_entity_poly.pdbx_strand_id
1 'polypeptide(L)'
;MKFGATSLTAAALALAGEALAAASKPNIVVIMTDDQDARLGSTDVQKHVQKLMAEGMTLQNHFVTTAQCCPSRTSYLRGQAAHNTNLTHVRAPGGGWEKFTAMGQDKDYLPHWLKKAGYQTEYLGKIMNGYNMATYAPKPLGWDHTDILLNPYTYEANNVVTSINGERPVFYRGFHQTDVFRAKALARIEHLTSLDKPFYIQIAPTAPHTQSDGPVVPLERHMYSLLDAKAPRNPNFNPDDAVQANKVSWVGRLHRLNESEVGFVDWQHRSRLQALLGVDEMLEDVLALLEDKGVLDNTYVIYTSDNGFHSGTHRQIGGKGLPYIEDTTVPMVIRGPGIKAGAVSKIPSTHIDMAPTYLEIAGVRPEDYPPFFDGRSLLSEWHGKKSSDCGRNGTGAVSKEILNVEFWGSIDNAGKPDFPRGQPQNSYKTIRIVGEKQAWLFSRWCEGNATELYNTLDDPYELTNLALNPTAEHTRLMHRLNGLLLVTKSCEREVCRRPWPTLQQEAGPGASFRNLDEAMAARYDGFFAALPQVGFQECMFYQYAPNEVPFYPPAAQLGLGTQWRGSSDNYPTHDTNGTKVPGNPGRMGTAAQRHATLADVLKSARNVTNAEIGSVVECVAPNYCPGGGD
;
A
#
# COMPACT_ATOMS: atom_id res chain seq x y z
N MET A 1 -34.61 -67.37 -34.04
CA MET A 1 -35.34 -66.09 -34.06
C MET A 1 -34.54 -65.05 -33.29
N LYS A 2 -33.97 -64.07 -33.97
CA LYS A 2 -33.42 -62.86 -33.34
C LYS A 2 -33.86 -61.68 -34.20
N PHE A 3 -34.75 -60.85 -33.67
CA PHE A 3 -35.09 -59.56 -34.22
C PHE A 3 -34.05 -58.54 -33.75
N GLY A 4 -33.52 -57.74 -34.68
CA GLY A 4 -32.76 -56.53 -34.37
C GLY A 4 -33.71 -55.36 -34.19
N ALA A 5 -33.47 -54.55 -33.17
CA ALA A 5 -34.10 -53.25 -32.97
C ALA A 5 -33.02 -52.18 -33.00
N THR A 6 -33.21 -51.19 -33.88
CA THR A 6 -32.29 -50.10 -34.17
C THR A 6 -32.73 -48.81 -33.46
N SER A 7 -31.74 -48.04 -33.02
CA SER A 7 -31.71 -46.57 -32.89
C SER A 7 -32.64 -45.87 -31.89
N LEU A 8 -32.04 -45.43 -30.76
CA LEU A 8 -32.50 -44.27 -29.99
C LEU A 8 -31.43 -43.80 -28.97
N THR A 9 -30.21 -43.45 -29.39
CA THR A 9 -29.18 -42.94 -28.45
C THR A 9 -28.16 -41.94 -29.03
N ALA A 10 -28.42 -41.32 -30.19
CA ALA A 10 -27.47 -40.37 -30.78
C ALA A 10 -27.82 -38.87 -30.58
N ALA A 11 -29.01 -38.54 -30.04
CA ALA A 11 -29.46 -37.14 -29.93
C ALA A 11 -29.25 -36.49 -28.54
N ALA A 12 -28.84 -37.26 -27.52
CA ALA A 12 -28.69 -36.73 -26.15
C ALA A 12 -27.27 -36.28 -25.78
N LEU A 13 -26.25 -36.58 -26.60
CA LEU A 13 -24.87 -36.12 -26.36
C LEU A 13 -24.49 -34.83 -27.11
N ALA A 14 -25.35 -34.33 -28.01
CA ALA A 14 -25.10 -33.08 -28.74
C ALA A 14 -25.58 -31.83 -27.97
N LEU A 15 -26.33 -31.99 -26.89
CA LEU A 15 -26.86 -30.90 -26.06
C LEU A 15 -26.12 -30.71 -24.72
N ALA A 16 -25.09 -31.52 -24.44
CA ALA A 16 -24.15 -31.27 -23.35
C ALA A 16 -22.95 -30.38 -23.77
N GLY A 17 -22.98 -29.90 -25.03
CA GLY A 17 -21.93 -29.08 -25.65
C GLY A 17 -22.30 -27.60 -25.81
N GLU A 18 -23.44 -27.15 -25.32
CA GLU A 18 -23.77 -25.72 -25.28
C GLU A 18 -23.49 -25.15 -23.88
N ALA A 19 -22.56 -24.18 -23.86
CA ALA A 19 -22.18 -23.31 -22.75
C ALA A 19 -21.24 -23.88 -21.66
N LEU A 20 -20.04 -24.32 -22.05
CA LEU A 20 -18.90 -23.63 -21.43
C LEU A 20 -18.99 -22.19 -21.96
N ALA A 21 -19.73 -21.33 -21.27
CA ALA A 21 -19.59 -19.90 -21.47
C ALA A 21 -18.08 -19.65 -21.41
N ALA A 22 -17.49 -19.08 -22.47
CA ALA A 22 -16.14 -18.54 -22.37
C ALA A 22 -16.18 -17.65 -21.12
N ALA A 23 -15.52 -18.09 -20.03
CA ALA A 23 -15.78 -17.54 -18.72
C ALA A 23 -15.62 -16.02 -18.80
N SER A 24 -16.71 -15.29 -18.56
CA SER A 24 -16.70 -13.84 -18.70
C SER A 24 -15.62 -13.29 -17.78
N LYS A 25 -14.86 -12.31 -18.27
CA LYS A 25 -13.76 -11.73 -17.48
C LYS A 25 -14.31 -11.28 -16.12
N PRO A 26 -13.66 -11.64 -15.01
CA PRO A 26 -14.15 -11.33 -13.67
C PRO A 26 -14.04 -9.84 -13.37
N ASN A 27 -14.94 -9.32 -12.55
CA ASN A 27 -14.86 -7.96 -12.02
C ASN A 27 -13.80 -7.89 -10.92
N ILE A 28 -13.30 -6.67 -10.66
CA ILE A 28 -12.31 -6.41 -9.62
C ILE A 28 -12.79 -5.23 -8.77
N VAL A 29 -13.02 -5.47 -7.48
CA VAL A 29 -13.40 -4.46 -6.49
C VAL A 29 -12.30 -4.39 -5.44
N VAL A 30 -11.70 -3.22 -5.26
CA VAL A 30 -10.66 -2.98 -4.25
C VAL A 30 -11.17 -1.97 -3.24
N ILE A 31 -11.12 -2.33 -1.96
CA ILE A 31 -11.30 -1.40 -0.84
C ILE A 31 -9.92 -1.20 -0.19
N MET A 32 -9.44 0.04 -0.22
CA MET A 32 -8.13 0.41 0.32
C MET A 32 -8.28 1.46 1.41
N THR A 33 -8.02 1.08 2.66
CA THR A 33 -7.92 2.02 3.78
C THR A 33 -6.61 2.79 3.77
N ASP A 34 -6.48 3.76 4.67
CA ASP A 34 -5.32 4.62 4.80
C ASP A 34 -4.78 4.52 6.23
N ASP A 35 -3.51 4.15 6.39
CA ASP A 35 -2.86 3.89 7.68
C ASP A 35 -3.45 2.72 8.48
N GLN A 36 -4.11 1.71 7.93
CA GLN A 36 -4.59 0.58 8.75
C GLN A 36 -3.46 -0.41 9.09
N ASP A 37 -3.27 -0.69 10.38
CA ASP A 37 -2.33 -1.69 10.87
C ASP A 37 -2.78 -3.13 10.58
N ALA A 38 -1.84 -4.06 10.43
CA ALA A 38 -2.12 -5.49 10.29
C ALA A 38 -2.04 -6.29 11.60
N ARG A 39 -1.49 -5.69 12.67
CA ARG A 39 -1.01 -6.43 13.85
C ARG A 39 -1.46 -5.88 15.20
N LEU A 40 -2.18 -4.76 15.21
CA LEU A 40 -2.64 -4.11 16.43
C LEU A 40 -4.14 -4.35 16.69
N GLY A 41 -4.74 -5.33 16.01
CA GLY A 41 -6.13 -5.75 16.23
C GLY A 41 -7.18 -5.00 15.40
N SER A 42 -6.75 -4.23 14.39
CA SER A 42 -7.69 -3.46 13.56
C SER A 42 -8.74 -4.31 12.84
N THR A 43 -8.34 -5.47 12.32
CA THR A 43 -9.24 -6.42 11.64
C THR A 43 -10.13 -7.19 12.59
N ASP A 44 -9.75 -7.30 13.88
CA ASP A 44 -10.45 -8.10 14.88
C ASP A 44 -11.79 -7.48 15.29
N VAL A 45 -11.99 -6.19 15.01
CA VAL A 45 -13.26 -5.49 15.24
C VAL A 45 -14.12 -5.35 13.97
N GLN A 46 -13.60 -5.73 12.81
CA GLN A 46 -14.26 -5.62 11.51
C GLN A 46 -14.88 -6.96 11.10
N LYS A 47 -16.13 -7.19 11.50
CA LYS A 47 -16.82 -8.48 11.32
C LYS A 47 -17.00 -8.86 9.85
N HIS A 48 -17.16 -7.90 8.94
CA HIS A 48 -17.32 -8.16 7.51
C HIS A 48 -15.98 -8.41 6.82
N VAL A 49 -14.90 -7.76 7.27
CA VAL A 49 -13.54 -8.14 6.87
C VAL A 49 -13.23 -9.57 7.32
N GLN A 50 -13.58 -9.95 8.56
CA GLN A 50 -13.42 -11.33 9.03
C GLN A 50 -14.25 -12.34 8.23
N LYS A 51 -15.47 -11.98 7.84
CA LYS A 51 -16.29 -12.79 6.92
C LYS A 51 -15.60 -12.94 5.56
N LEU A 52 -15.06 -11.86 4.99
CA LEU A 52 -14.29 -11.89 3.75
C LEU A 52 -13.06 -12.80 3.86
N MET A 53 -12.38 -12.81 5.00
CA MET A 53 -11.26 -13.73 5.28
C MET A 53 -11.72 -15.19 5.33
N ALA A 54 -12.86 -15.46 5.96
CA ALA A 54 -13.43 -16.82 6.05
C ALA A 54 -13.92 -17.34 4.69
N GLU A 55 -14.43 -16.46 3.83
CA GLU A 55 -14.92 -16.80 2.48
C GLU A 55 -13.83 -16.76 1.40
N GLY A 56 -12.70 -16.13 1.70
CA GLY A 56 -11.60 -15.92 0.77
C GLY A 56 -10.26 -16.44 1.29
N MET A 57 -9.21 -15.69 0.97
CA MET A 57 -7.83 -15.94 1.35
C MET A 57 -7.22 -14.71 2.04
N THR A 58 -6.48 -14.94 3.12
CA THR A 58 -5.62 -13.93 3.75
C THR A 58 -4.18 -14.11 3.27
N LEU A 59 -3.54 -13.03 2.79
CA LEU A 59 -2.09 -13.02 2.57
C LEU A 59 -1.42 -12.55 3.88
N GLN A 60 -0.96 -13.50 4.69
CA GLN A 60 -0.42 -13.22 6.02
C GLN A 60 0.86 -12.36 5.97
N ASN A 61 1.65 -12.53 4.91
CA ASN A 61 2.95 -11.89 4.72
C ASN A 61 2.89 -10.88 3.56
N HIS A 62 1.94 -9.94 3.62
CA HIS A 62 1.82 -8.87 2.63
C HIS A 62 2.43 -7.57 3.12
N PHE A 63 3.37 -7.02 2.34
CA PHE A 63 4.15 -5.86 2.72
C PHE A 63 4.05 -4.69 1.74
N VAL A 64 4.21 -3.48 2.24
CA VAL A 64 4.45 -2.31 1.41
C VAL A 64 5.94 -2.13 1.19
N THR A 65 6.34 -1.71 -0.02
CA THR A 65 7.76 -1.44 -0.34
C THR A 65 8.23 -0.10 0.20
N THR A 66 7.30 0.73 0.66
CA THR A 66 7.55 2.03 1.28
C THR A 66 6.36 2.38 2.17
N ALA A 67 6.60 2.65 3.45
CA ALA A 67 5.53 2.91 4.43
C ALA A 67 5.11 4.39 4.40
N GLN A 68 4.61 4.84 3.24
CA GLN A 68 4.16 6.22 3.04
C GLN A 68 3.13 6.32 1.91
N CYS A 69 2.07 7.11 2.12
CA CYS A 69 0.87 7.11 1.28
C CYS A 69 1.13 7.23 -0.23
N CYS A 70 1.62 8.39 -0.70
CA CYS A 70 1.81 8.65 -2.14
C CYS A 70 2.82 7.69 -2.82
N PRO A 71 4.01 7.44 -2.24
CA PRO A 71 4.95 6.42 -2.73
C PRO A 71 4.36 5.00 -2.80
N SER A 72 3.63 4.57 -1.77
CA SER A 72 3.04 3.24 -1.69
C SER A 72 1.92 3.04 -2.72
N ARG A 73 1.02 4.04 -2.84
CA ARG A 73 -0.06 4.02 -3.84
C ARG A 73 0.47 4.06 -5.27
N THR A 74 1.56 4.79 -5.50
CA THR A 74 2.26 4.77 -6.80
C THR A 74 2.82 3.37 -7.08
N SER A 75 3.45 2.75 -6.09
CA SER A 75 4.01 1.39 -6.20
C SER A 75 2.91 0.35 -6.50
N TYR A 76 1.75 0.49 -5.86
CA TYR A 76 0.56 -0.34 -6.07
C TYR A 76 0.01 -0.23 -7.50
N LEU A 77 -0.09 1.00 -8.02
CA LEU A 77 -0.69 1.27 -9.33
C LEU A 77 0.27 1.08 -10.51
N ARG A 78 1.59 1.14 -10.28
CA ARG A 78 2.60 0.96 -11.34
C ARG A 78 3.33 -0.37 -11.31
N GLY A 79 3.25 -1.13 -10.22
CA GLY A 79 4.02 -2.37 -10.08
C GLY A 79 5.53 -2.15 -10.02
N GLN A 80 5.97 -0.98 -9.53
CA GLN A 80 7.38 -0.58 -9.45
C GLN A 80 7.76 -0.14 -8.03
N ALA A 81 9.00 -0.40 -7.64
CA ALA A 81 9.56 0.10 -6.38
C ALA A 81 9.74 1.63 -6.41
N ALA A 82 9.80 2.26 -5.22
CA ALA A 82 9.86 3.72 -5.10
C ALA A 82 11.16 4.31 -5.67
N HIS A 83 12.28 3.59 -5.63
CA HIS A 83 13.51 4.01 -6.30
C HIS A 83 13.40 4.04 -7.83
N ASN A 84 12.47 3.29 -8.44
CA ASN A 84 12.23 3.30 -9.89
C ASN A 84 11.21 4.37 -10.29
N THR A 85 10.21 4.62 -9.43
CA THR A 85 9.24 5.69 -9.67
C THR A 85 9.77 7.06 -9.25
N ASN A 86 10.73 7.16 -8.33
CA ASN A 86 11.19 8.42 -7.70
C ASN A 86 10.03 9.21 -7.03
N LEU A 87 8.91 8.54 -6.70
CA LEU A 87 7.92 9.06 -5.76
C LEU A 87 8.34 8.55 -4.38
N THR A 88 9.07 9.37 -3.64
CA THR A 88 9.74 8.96 -2.39
C THR A 88 9.18 9.64 -1.15
N HIS A 89 8.32 10.65 -1.32
CA HIS A 89 7.69 11.39 -0.24
C HIS A 89 6.27 11.84 -0.64
N VAL A 90 5.51 12.41 0.30
CA VAL A 90 4.16 12.95 0.07
C VAL A 90 4.12 14.40 -0.43
N ARG A 91 5.28 15.05 -0.45
CA ARG A 91 5.44 16.49 -0.76
C ARG A 91 6.70 16.72 -1.57
N ALA A 92 6.77 17.89 -2.19
CA ALA A 92 7.97 18.34 -2.88
C ALA A 92 9.18 18.44 -1.95
N PRO A 93 10.40 18.17 -2.46
CA PRO A 93 10.71 17.70 -3.83
C PRO A 93 10.52 16.17 -4.02
N GLY A 94 10.24 15.41 -2.96
CA GLY A 94 10.21 13.94 -2.99
C GLY A 94 8.97 13.30 -3.65
N GLY A 95 7.82 13.99 -3.71
CA GLY A 95 6.63 13.45 -4.36
C GLY A 95 5.39 14.32 -4.26
N GLY A 96 4.22 13.69 -4.34
CA GLY A 96 2.94 14.34 -4.53
C GLY A 96 2.41 14.21 -5.96
N TRP A 97 1.13 14.53 -6.15
CA TRP A 97 0.40 14.40 -7.41
C TRP A 97 1.10 15.08 -8.58
N GLU A 98 1.59 16.30 -8.39
CA GLU A 98 2.23 17.06 -9.46
C GLU A 98 3.59 16.49 -9.87
N LYS A 99 4.32 15.84 -8.94
CA LYS A 99 5.53 15.09 -9.33
C LYS A 99 5.14 13.88 -10.20
N PHE A 100 4.09 13.16 -9.80
CA PHE A 100 3.59 11.99 -10.52
C PHE A 100 3.19 12.35 -11.96
N THR A 101 2.46 13.46 -12.17
CA THR A 101 2.05 13.92 -13.50
C THR A 101 3.18 14.59 -14.28
N ALA A 102 4.06 15.38 -13.64
CA ALA A 102 5.21 16.01 -14.30
C ALA A 102 6.19 14.96 -14.86
N MET A 103 6.36 13.84 -14.15
CA MET A 103 7.13 12.69 -14.62
C MET A 103 6.39 11.81 -15.64
N GLY A 104 5.16 12.17 -16.04
CA GLY A 104 4.35 11.43 -17.01
C GLY A 104 3.93 10.04 -16.55
N GLN A 105 3.94 9.77 -15.25
CA GLN A 105 3.62 8.45 -14.71
C GLN A 105 2.12 8.14 -14.75
N ASP A 106 1.28 9.17 -14.82
CA ASP A 106 -0.16 9.12 -15.05
C ASP A 106 -0.54 8.69 -16.48
N LYS A 107 0.45 8.45 -17.36
CA LYS A 107 0.23 8.00 -18.74
C LYS A 107 0.45 6.51 -18.93
N ASP A 108 1.09 5.84 -17.97
CA ASP A 108 1.45 4.42 -18.07
C ASP A 108 1.37 3.75 -16.68
N TYR A 109 0.14 3.48 -16.27
CA TYR A 109 -0.23 2.88 -14.98
C TYR A 109 -1.55 2.11 -15.10
N LEU A 110 -1.89 1.35 -14.04
CA LEU A 110 -2.97 0.36 -14.00
C LEU A 110 -4.28 0.67 -14.77
N PRO A 111 -4.96 1.83 -14.60
CA PRO A 111 -6.24 2.08 -15.26
C PRO A 111 -6.14 2.06 -16.79
N HIS A 112 -5.04 2.56 -17.37
CA HIS A 112 -4.86 2.50 -18.83
C HIS A 112 -4.76 1.07 -19.33
N TRP A 113 -4.06 0.20 -18.59
CA TRP A 113 -3.86 -1.20 -18.97
C TRP A 113 -5.15 -2.00 -18.86
N LEU A 114 -5.90 -1.81 -17.76
CA LEU A 114 -7.20 -2.47 -17.58
C LEU A 114 -8.23 -1.97 -18.61
N LYS A 115 -8.24 -0.67 -18.90
CA LYS A 115 -9.09 -0.10 -19.95
C LYS A 115 -8.76 -0.69 -21.32
N LYS A 116 -7.47 -0.83 -21.65
CA LYS A 116 -7.02 -1.53 -22.88
C LYS A 116 -7.45 -3.00 -22.89
N ALA A 117 -7.54 -3.64 -21.73
CA ALA A 117 -8.04 -5.02 -21.58
C ALA A 117 -9.58 -5.13 -21.64
N GLY A 118 -10.30 -4.01 -21.83
CA GLY A 118 -11.76 -3.97 -21.99
C GLY A 118 -12.54 -3.66 -20.71
N TYR A 119 -11.87 -3.32 -19.60
CA TYR A 119 -12.52 -2.99 -18.34
C TYR A 119 -13.09 -1.56 -18.35
N GLN A 120 -14.21 -1.37 -17.66
CA GLN A 120 -14.57 -0.06 -17.11
C GLN A 120 -13.73 0.20 -15.86
N THR A 121 -13.15 1.38 -15.74
CA THR A 121 -12.20 1.70 -14.67
C THR A 121 -12.68 2.90 -13.84
N GLU A 122 -12.86 2.70 -12.54
CA GLU A 122 -13.36 3.73 -11.63
C GLU A 122 -12.54 3.87 -10.34
N TYR A 123 -12.39 5.11 -9.87
CA TYR A 123 -11.68 5.41 -8.61
C TYR A 123 -12.48 6.38 -7.75
N LEU A 124 -12.69 6.03 -6.47
CA LEU A 124 -13.39 6.85 -5.49
C LEU A 124 -12.50 7.06 -4.26
N GLY A 125 -12.32 8.29 -3.79
CA GLY A 125 -11.61 8.58 -2.53
C GLY A 125 -10.24 9.24 -2.72
N LYS A 126 -9.29 8.91 -1.83
CA LYS A 126 -7.93 9.47 -1.86
C LYS A 126 -7.10 8.77 -2.93
N ILE A 127 -6.56 9.51 -3.91
CA ILE A 127 -5.65 8.96 -4.94
C ILE A 127 -4.18 9.09 -4.53
N MET A 128 -3.71 10.31 -4.29
CA MET A 128 -2.35 10.65 -3.88
C MET A 128 -2.35 11.97 -3.11
N ASN A 129 -1.34 12.18 -2.27
CA ASN A 129 -1.10 13.48 -1.64
C ASN A 129 -0.86 14.57 -2.71
N GLY A 130 -1.37 15.78 -2.49
CA GLY A 130 -1.19 16.91 -3.41
C GLY A 130 -2.23 17.02 -4.52
N TYR A 131 -3.16 16.05 -4.65
CA TYR A 131 -4.36 16.26 -5.47
C TYR A 131 -5.30 17.22 -4.71
N ASN A 132 -5.57 18.39 -5.27
CA ASN A 132 -6.09 19.52 -4.50
C ASN A 132 -7.02 20.43 -5.30
N MET A 133 -7.48 21.51 -4.66
CA MET A 133 -8.37 22.53 -5.25
C MET A 133 -7.75 23.29 -6.45
N ALA A 134 -6.44 23.26 -6.65
CA ALA A 134 -5.75 23.84 -7.81
C ALA A 134 -5.54 22.82 -8.94
N THR A 135 -5.44 21.53 -8.61
CA THR A 135 -5.03 20.45 -9.54
C THR A 135 -6.14 19.46 -9.88
N TYR A 136 -7.38 19.71 -9.41
CA TYR A 136 -8.49 18.80 -9.64
C TYR A 136 -8.89 18.63 -11.12
N ALA A 137 -8.48 19.56 -11.99
CA ALA A 137 -8.74 19.52 -13.42
C ALA A 137 -7.42 19.58 -14.22
N PRO A 138 -7.24 18.74 -15.26
CA PRO A 138 -8.15 17.67 -15.69
C PRO A 138 -8.18 16.51 -14.67
N LYS A 139 -9.17 15.63 -14.81
CA LYS A 139 -9.23 14.40 -13.99
C LYS A 139 -8.00 13.51 -14.20
N PRO A 140 -7.68 12.61 -13.25
CA PRO A 140 -6.64 11.60 -13.42
C PRO A 140 -6.84 10.80 -14.72
N LEU A 141 -5.80 10.73 -15.54
CA LEU A 141 -5.87 10.11 -16.87
C LEU A 141 -6.09 8.59 -16.77
N GLY A 142 -6.71 7.99 -17.78
CA GLY A 142 -6.90 6.53 -17.89
C GLY A 142 -8.18 6.00 -17.26
N TRP A 143 -8.76 6.69 -16.28
CA TRP A 143 -10.01 6.29 -15.63
C TRP A 143 -11.25 6.67 -16.45
N ASP A 144 -12.26 5.81 -16.46
CA ASP A 144 -13.58 6.12 -17.02
C ASP A 144 -14.38 7.04 -16.08
N HIS A 145 -14.31 6.80 -14.77
CA HIS A 145 -14.90 7.65 -13.73
C HIS A 145 -13.95 7.90 -12.56
N THR A 146 -13.90 9.13 -12.06
CA THR A 146 -13.16 9.47 -10.83
C THR A 146 -14.01 10.34 -9.91
N ASP A 147 -13.94 10.11 -8.60
CA ASP A 147 -14.51 10.97 -7.57
C ASP A 147 -13.50 11.13 -6.43
N ILE A 148 -12.64 12.15 -6.54
CA ILE A 148 -11.39 12.24 -5.78
C ILE A 148 -11.51 13.28 -4.67
N LEU A 149 -11.07 12.92 -3.47
CA LEU A 149 -10.90 13.85 -2.34
C LEU A 149 -9.88 14.95 -2.66
N LEU A 150 -10.15 16.17 -2.23
CA LEU A 150 -9.28 17.33 -2.50
C LEU A 150 -8.64 17.86 -1.23
N ASN A 151 -7.32 18.04 -1.24
CA ASN A 151 -6.64 18.83 -0.21
C ASN A 151 -7.17 20.29 -0.22
N PRO A 152 -7.30 20.95 0.95
CA PRO A 152 -6.85 20.50 2.28
C PRO A 152 -7.84 19.59 3.02
N TYR A 153 -8.96 19.20 2.39
CA TYR A 153 -10.05 18.49 3.06
C TYR A 153 -9.92 16.96 3.01
N THR A 154 -8.93 16.41 2.31
CA THR A 154 -8.76 14.96 2.12
C THR A 154 -8.84 14.16 3.41
N TYR A 155 -8.20 14.64 4.47
CA TYR A 155 -8.16 13.94 5.75
C TYR A 155 -9.27 14.36 6.71
N GLU A 156 -10.06 15.40 6.39
CA GLU A 156 -11.14 15.87 7.24
C GLU A 156 -12.37 14.96 7.08
N ALA A 157 -12.63 14.13 8.09
CA ALA A 157 -13.70 13.12 8.05
C ALA A 157 -15.11 13.75 7.89
N ASN A 158 -15.27 15.00 8.30
CA ASN A 158 -16.54 15.73 8.27
C ASN A 158 -16.59 16.86 7.25
N ASN A 159 -15.54 17.12 6.50
CA ASN A 159 -15.57 18.18 5.49
C ASN A 159 -15.27 17.55 4.14
N VAL A 160 -16.26 16.85 3.59
CA VAL A 160 -16.05 16.02 2.41
C VAL A 160 -16.15 16.91 1.17
N VAL A 161 -14.99 17.23 0.58
CA VAL A 161 -14.89 17.96 -0.68
C VAL A 161 -14.24 17.06 -1.73
N THR A 162 -14.95 16.83 -2.83
CA THR A 162 -14.44 15.99 -3.93
C THR A 162 -14.61 16.64 -5.29
N SER A 163 -13.87 16.16 -6.29
CA SER A 163 -14.10 16.47 -7.70
C SER A 163 -14.48 15.20 -8.46
N ILE A 164 -15.60 15.26 -9.16
CA ILE A 164 -16.09 14.18 -10.03
C ILE A 164 -15.58 14.45 -11.44
N ASN A 165 -14.80 13.54 -12.03
CA ASN A 165 -14.29 13.65 -13.39
C ASN A 165 -13.59 14.98 -13.72
N GLY A 166 -12.95 15.61 -12.73
CA GLY A 166 -12.27 16.90 -12.90
C GLY A 166 -13.22 18.08 -13.07
N GLU A 167 -14.51 17.86 -12.80
CA GLU A 167 -15.50 18.92 -12.70
C GLU A 167 -15.32 19.71 -11.42
N ARG A 168 -16.01 20.86 -11.38
CA ARG A 168 -16.00 21.77 -10.24
C ARG A 168 -16.20 21.02 -8.91
N PRO A 169 -15.39 21.32 -7.87
CA PRO A 169 -15.48 20.62 -6.60
C PRO A 169 -16.86 20.74 -5.94
N VAL A 170 -17.28 19.67 -5.28
CA VAL A 170 -18.56 19.53 -4.58
C VAL A 170 -18.29 19.29 -3.10
N PHE A 171 -18.98 20.05 -2.24
CA PHE A 171 -18.99 19.86 -0.80
C PHE A 171 -20.26 19.11 -0.37
N TYR A 172 -20.08 17.99 0.35
CA TYR A 172 -21.17 17.14 0.85
C TYR A 172 -21.51 17.48 2.30
N ARG A 173 -22.37 18.50 2.46
CA ARG A 173 -22.69 19.05 3.78
C ARG A 173 -23.47 18.05 4.64
N GLY A 174 -23.08 17.96 5.90
CA GLY A 174 -23.70 17.16 6.94
C GLY A 174 -23.24 15.71 6.98
N PHE A 175 -22.56 15.20 5.94
CA PHE A 175 -22.18 13.80 5.85
C PHE A 175 -20.76 13.51 6.31
N HIS A 176 -20.58 12.32 6.89
CA HIS A 176 -19.27 11.74 7.16
C HIS A 176 -18.67 11.14 5.87
N GLN A 177 -17.35 11.26 5.69
CA GLN A 177 -16.62 10.83 4.49
C GLN A 177 -16.90 9.37 4.09
N THR A 178 -16.85 8.46 5.07
CA THR A 178 -17.13 7.04 4.83
C THR A 178 -18.55 6.80 4.31
N ASP A 179 -19.56 7.51 4.80
CA ASP A 179 -20.94 7.34 4.33
C ASP A 179 -21.15 7.96 2.93
N VAL A 180 -20.45 9.05 2.61
CA VAL A 180 -20.42 9.62 1.25
C VAL A 180 -19.85 8.59 0.27
N PHE A 181 -18.69 8.01 0.56
CA PHE A 181 -18.06 7.03 -0.33
C PHE A 181 -18.82 5.72 -0.40
N ARG A 182 -19.48 5.29 0.69
CA ARG A 182 -20.39 4.15 0.67
C ARG A 182 -21.51 4.38 -0.34
N ALA A 183 -22.28 5.46 -0.19
CA ALA A 183 -23.41 5.74 -1.08
C ALA A 183 -22.99 5.89 -2.55
N LYS A 184 -21.85 6.55 -2.80
CA LYS A 184 -21.28 6.70 -4.14
C LYS A 184 -20.83 5.36 -4.72
N ALA A 185 -20.10 4.54 -3.96
CA ALA A 185 -19.62 3.24 -4.41
C ALA A 185 -20.77 2.31 -4.80
N LEU A 186 -21.83 2.23 -3.99
CA LEU A 186 -23.02 1.43 -4.30
C LEU A 186 -23.68 1.90 -5.60
N ALA A 187 -23.86 3.22 -5.78
CA ALA A 187 -24.44 3.76 -7.01
C ALA A 187 -23.56 3.52 -8.25
N ARG A 188 -22.23 3.55 -8.09
CA ARG A 188 -21.30 3.23 -9.18
C ARG A 188 -21.32 1.74 -9.52
N ILE A 189 -21.31 0.84 -8.53
CA ILE A 189 -21.40 -0.61 -8.75
C ILE A 189 -22.74 -0.98 -9.40
N GLU A 190 -23.85 -0.38 -8.97
CA GLU A 190 -25.17 -0.53 -9.63
C GLU A 190 -25.09 -0.17 -11.12
N HIS A 191 -24.45 0.96 -11.44
CA HIS A 191 -24.25 1.36 -12.83
C HIS A 191 -23.35 0.38 -13.59
N LEU A 192 -22.20 0.02 -13.02
CA LEU A 192 -21.22 -0.86 -13.67
C LEU A 192 -21.79 -2.26 -13.94
N THR A 193 -22.58 -2.80 -13.02
CA THR A 193 -23.25 -4.10 -13.18
C THR A 193 -24.38 -4.08 -14.22
N SER A 194 -24.92 -2.90 -14.56
CA SER A 194 -25.85 -2.74 -15.67
C SER A 194 -25.17 -2.76 -17.06
N LEU A 195 -23.84 -2.69 -17.10
CA LEU A 195 -23.06 -2.72 -18.34
C LEU A 195 -22.68 -4.17 -18.66
N ASP A 196 -22.72 -4.52 -19.95
CA ASP A 196 -22.18 -5.80 -20.45
C ASP A 196 -20.64 -5.71 -20.63
N LYS A 197 -19.94 -5.30 -19.57
CA LYS A 197 -18.47 -5.14 -19.55
C LYS A 197 -17.93 -5.47 -18.16
N PRO A 198 -16.74 -6.10 -18.06
CA PRO A 198 -16.08 -6.24 -16.77
C PRO A 198 -15.67 -4.88 -16.22
N PHE A 199 -15.59 -4.74 -14.90
CA PHE A 199 -15.19 -3.49 -14.27
C PHE A 199 -14.11 -3.67 -13.21
N TYR A 200 -13.35 -2.60 -13.03
CA TYR A 200 -12.41 -2.38 -11.95
C TYR A 200 -12.82 -1.11 -11.21
N ILE A 201 -13.12 -1.24 -9.92
CA ILE A 201 -13.41 -0.09 -9.05
C ILE A 201 -12.52 -0.15 -7.82
N GLN A 202 -11.83 0.97 -7.55
CA GLN A 202 -11.07 1.15 -6.31
C GLN A 202 -11.75 2.20 -5.42
N ILE A 203 -12.09 1.79 -4.21
CA ILE A 203 -12.77 2.59 -3.18
C ILE A 203 -11.76 2.84 -2.07
N ALA A 204 -11.32 4.09 -1.91
CA ALA A 204 -10.20 4.47 -1.07
C ALA A 204 -10.58 5.55 -0.04
N PRO A 205 -11.42 5.25 0.97
CA PRO A 205 -11.68 6.18 2.06
C PRO A 205 -10.40 6.42 2.87
N THR A 206 -10.29 7.56 3.56
CA THR A 206 -9.11 7.85 4.39
C THR A 206 -9.18 7.27 5.79
N ALA A 207 -10.27 6.64 6.22
CA ALA A 207 -10.29 5.98 7.52
C ALA A 207 -9.31 4.78 7.51
N PRO A 208 -8.50 4.57 8.56
CA PRO A 208 -8.47 5.29 9.85
C PRO A 208 -7.38 6.37 10.00
N HIS A 209 -6.84 6.93 8.92
CA HIS A 209 -5.81 7.98 8.96
C HIS A 209 -6.22 9.12 9.89
N THR A 210 -5.25 9.66 10.64
CA THR A 210 -5.45 10.77 11.57
C THR A 210 -5.86 12.05 10.85
N GLN A 211 -6.43 12.99 11.60
CA GLN A 211 -6.68 14.35 11.14
C GLN A 211 -5.55 15.29 11.55
N SER A 212 -5.56 16.48 10.96
CA SER A 212 -4.59 17.54 11.22
C SER A 212 -4.56 18.00 12.68
N ASP A 213 -5.70 17.92 13.36
CA ASP A 213 -5.92 18.38 14.72
C ASP A 213 -6.08 17.24 15.74
N GLY A 214 -5.85 15.98 15.34
CA GLY A 214 -5.92 14.85 16.25
C GLY A 214 -6.23 13.49 15.61
N PRO A 215 -6.66 12.51 16.41
CA PRO A 215 -7.18 11.25 15.91
C PRO A 215 -8.31 11.43 14.89
N VAL A 216 -8.50 10.38 14.07
CA VAL A 216 -9.66 10.29 13.20
C VAL A 216 -10.95 10.41 14.02
N VAL A 217 -11.88 11.19 13.50
CA VAL A 217 -13.21 11.31 14.09
C VAL A 217 -14.06 10.14 13.60
N PRO A 218 -14.61 9.29 14.48
CA PRO A 218 -15.46 8.17 14.07
C PRO A 218 -16.86 8.66 13.67
N LEU A 219 -17.62 7.76 13.04
CA LEU A 219 -19.04 7.99 12.78
C LEU A 219 -19.82 8.03 14.10
N GLU A 220 -20.84 8.89 14.20
CA GLU A 220 -21.64 9.09 15.42
C GLU A 220 -22.14 7.75 16.00
N ARG A 221 -22.64 6.85 15.14
CA ARG A 221 -23.16 5.54 15.54
C ARG A 221 -22.12 4.60 16.17
N HIS A 222 -20.82 4.86 15.96
CA HIS A 222 -19.71 4.05 16.47
C HIS A 222 -18.92 4.73 17.59
N MET A 223 -19.22 5.98 17.94
CA MET A 223 -18.43 6.76 18.90
C MET A 223 -18.42 6.16 20.32
N TYR A 224 -19.45 5.40 20.67
CA TYR A 224 -19.60 4.72 21.96
C TYR A 224 -19.32 3.23 21.89
N SER A 225 -18.88 2.73 20.74
CA SER A 225 -18.39 1.36 20.58
C SER A 225 -16.97 1.25 21.12
N LEU A 226 -16.54 0.07 21.57
CA LEU A 226 -15.14 -0.21 21.91
C LEU A 226 -14.54 0.76 22.95
N LEU A 227 -15.33 1.24 23.92
CA LEU A 227 -14.88 2.25 24.90
C LEU A 227 -13.66 1.79 25.72
N ASP A 228 -13.53 0.50 25.96
CA ASP A 228 -12.42 -0.10 26.71
C ASP A 228 -11.22 -0.49 25.84
N ALA A 229 -11.30 -0.30 24.51
CA ALA A 229 -10.20 -0.61 23.61
C ALA A 229 -8.99 0.29 23.89
N LYS A 230 -7.82 -0.34 23.92
CA LYS A 230 -6.51 0.30 24.15
C LYS A 230 -5.51 -0.25 23.15
N ALA A 231 -4.47 0.52 22.86
CA ALA A 231 -3.39 0.01 22.02
C ALA A 231 -2.78 -1.24 22.66
N PRO A 232 -2.56 -2.34 21.90
CA PRO A 232 -1.99 -3.56 22.44
C PRO A 232 -0.68 -3.29 23.20
N ARG A 233 -0.61 -3.80 24.44
CA ARG A 233 0.56 -3.67 25.31
C ARG A 233 1.59 -4.76 25.02
N ASN A 234 1.93 -4.92 23.73
CA ASN A 234 2.96 -5.85 23.27
C ASN A 234 4.33 -5.46 23.87
N PRO A 235 5.34 -6.36 23.87
CA PRO A 235 6.67 -6.06 24.41
C PRO A 235 7.34 -4.82 23.82
N ASN A 236 7.04 -4.46 22.56
CA ASN A 236 7.50 -3.22 21.95
C ASN A 236 6.64 -1.99 22.23
N PHE A 237 5.55 -2.09 23.00
CA PHE A 237 4.79 -0.93 23.46
C PHE A 237 5.56 -0.21 24.57
N ASN A 238 5.99 1.03 24.31
CA ASN A 238 6.69 1.90 25.26
C ASN A 238 7.75 1.18 26.14
N PRO A 239 8.72 0.46 25.53
CA PRO A 239 9.68 -0.38 26.24
C PRO A 239 10.57 0.47 27.17
N ASP A 240 11.28 -0.18 28.09
CA ASP A 240 12.22 0.51 28.99
C ASP A 240 13.41 1.14 28.24
N ASP A 241 14.20 1.95 28.94
CA ASP A 241 15.29 2.71 28.33
C ASP A 241 16.41 1.81 27.80
N ALA A 242 16.65 0.65 28.45
CA ALA A 242 17.68 -0.28 28.02
C ALA A 242 17.32 -0.93 26.69
N VAL A 243 16.05 -1.32 26.51
CA VAL A 243 15.53 -1.85 25.25
C VAL A 243 15.50 -0.77 24.18
N GLN A 244 14.99 0.43 24.48
CA GLN A 244 14.93 1.52 23.50
C GLN A 244 16.31 1.94 23.00
N ALA A 245 17.33 1.91 23.86
CA ALA A 245 18.71 2.22 23.49
C ALA A 245 19.31 1.24 22.47
N ASN A 246 18.69 0.08 22.20
CA ASN A 246 19.10 -0.81 21.12
C ASN A 246 18.68 -0.31 19.72
N LYS A 247 17.76 0.66 19.65
CA LYS A 247 17.34 1.28 18.39
C LYS A 247 18.41 2.26 17.91
N VAL A 248 18.46 2.44 16.59
CA VAL A 248 19.40 3.38 15.96
C VAL A 248 18.73 4.72 15.64
N SER A 249 19.54 5.68 15.18
CA SER A 249 19.08 7.00 14.74
C SER A 249 18.27 7.69 15.84
N TRP A 250 17.31 8.52 15.47
CA TRP A 250 16.46 9.28 16.38
C TRP A 250 15.52 8.39 17.18
N VAL A 251 15.19 7.18 16.70
CA VAL A 251 14.29 6.25 17.38
C VAL A 251 14.87 5.86 18.75
N GLY A 252 16.17 5.57 18.84
CA GLY A 252 16.83 5.24 20.11
C GLY A 252 16.85 6.36 21.15
N ARG A 253 16.54 7.60 20.74
CA ARG A 253 16.55 8.80 21.60
C ARG A 253 15.16 9.24 22.05
N LEU A 254 14.11 8.50 21.68
CA LEU A 254 12.75 8.80 22.13
C LEU A 254 12.62 8.62 23.63
N HIS A 255 12.07 9.63 24.32
CA HIS A 255 11.76 9.53 25.73
C HIS A 255 10.65 8.49 25.96
N ARG A 256 10.68 7.87 27.13
CA ARG A 256 9.61 6.95 27.54
C ARG A 256 8.29 7.73 27.67
N LEU A 257 7.24 7.20 27.05
CA LEU A 257 5.93 7.85 27.07
C LEU A 257 5.41 7.93 28.51
N ASN A 258 4.98 9.12 28.92
CA ASN A 258 4.30 9.35 30.19
C ASN A 258 2.81 8.94 30.12
N GLU A 259 2.11 8.98 31.26
CA GLU A 259 0.70 8.54 31.34
C GLU A 259 -0.24 9.30 30.41
N SER A 260 -0.04 10.61 30.23
CA SER A 260 -0.84 11.44 29.32
C SER A 260 -0.58 11.09 27.85
N GLU A 261 0.66 10.74 27.50
CA GLU A 261 1.02 10.24 26.17
C GLU A 261 0.43 8.87 25.91
N VAL A 262 0.55 7.94 26.87
CA VAL A 262 -0.07 6.61 26.79
C VAL A 262 -1.61 6.72 26.66
N GLY A 263 -2.23 7.62 27.43
CA GLY A 263 -3.66 7.90 27.33
C GLY A 263 -4.08 8.46 25.96
N PHE A 264 -3.24 9.31 25.36
CA PHE A 264 -3.45 9.78 23.98
C PHE A 264 -3.35 8.63 22.97
N VAL A 265 -2.34 7.75 23.09
CA VAL A 265 -2.20 6.57 22.23
C VAL A 265 -3.44 5.68 22.30
N ASP A 266 -3.95 5.41 23.50
CA ASP A 266 -5.16 4.61 23.67
C ASP A 266 -6.39 5.28 23.05
N TRP A 267 -6.55 6.58 23.25
CA TRP A 267 -7.63 7.34 22.62
C TRP A 267 -7.55 7.32 21.10
N GLN A 268 -6.35 7.53 20.54
CA GLN A 268 -6.11 7.47 19.10
C GLN A 268 -6.41 6.08 18.55
N HIS A 269 -5.86 5.04 19.17
CA HIS A 269 -6.09 3.65 18.78
C HIS A 269 -7.59 3.31 18.78
N ARG A 270 -8.32 3.63 19.86
CA ARG A 270 -9.77 3.43 19.93
C ARG A 270 -10.51 4.17 18.83
N SER A 271 -10.19 5.45 18.60
CA SER A 271 -10.87 6.26 17.59
C SER A 271 -10.67 5.70 16.18
N ARG A 272 -9.48 5.16 15.91
CA ARG A 272 -9.14 4.47 14.66
C ARG A 272 -9.95 3.19 14.46
N LEU A 273 -10.07 2.35 15.50
CA LEU A 273 -10.93 1.16 15.47
C LEU A 273 -12.40 1.52 15.22
N GLN A 274 -12.91 2.57 15.89
CA GLN A 274 -14.28 3.05 15.71
C GLN A 274 -14.54 3.58 14.30
N ALA A 275 -13.58 4.27 13.68
CA ALA A 275 -13.69 4.74 12.30
C ALA A 275 -13.72 3.60 11.27
N LEU A 276 -12.95 2.52 11.53
CA LEU A 276 -12.93 1.32 10.69
C LEU A 276 -14.27 0.59 10.63
N LEU A 277 -15.11 0.69 11.67
CA LEU A 277 -16.45 0.10 11.65
C LEU A 277 -17.32 0.65 10.50
N GLY A 278 -17.13 1.91 10.09
CA GLY A 278 -17.81 2.45 8.92
C GLY A 278 -17.31 1.86 7.59
N VAL A 279 -16.01 1.52 7.51
CA VAL A 279 -15.45 0.87 6.32
C VAL A 279 -15.92 -0.59 6.26
N ASP A 280 -16.03 -1.26 7.41
CA ASP A 280 -16.58 -2.61 7.52
C ASP A 280 -18.05 -2.68 7.06
N GLU A 281 -18.87 -1.70 7.45
CA GLU A 281 -20.24 -1.52 6.95
C GLU A 281 -20.31 -1.23 5.44
N MET A 282 -19.34 -0.48 4.90
CA MET A 282 -19.25 -0.26 3.46
C MET A 282 -18.94 -1.57 2.70
N LEU A 283 -18.02 -2.38 3.22
CA LEU A 283 -17.69 -3.70 2.67
C LEU A 283 -18.92 -4.63 2.69
N GLU A 284 -19.69 -4.64 3.78
CA GLU A 284 -20.95 -5.39 3.88
C GLU A 284 -21.88 -5.07 2.72
N ASP A 285 -22.16 -3.79 2.50
CA ASP A 285 -23.12 -3.37 1.50
C ASP A 285 -22.61 -3.59 0.07
N VAL A 286 -21.30 -3.46 -0.16
CA VAL A 286 -20.68 -3.79 -1.45
C VAL A 286 -20.84 -5.28 -1.75
N LEU A 287 -20.55 -6.15 -0.78
CA LEU A 287 -20.73 -7.60 -0.95
C LEU A 287 -22.19 -7.96 -1.20
N ALA A 288 -23.11 -7.40 -0.41
CA ALA A 288 -24.54 -7.63 -0.55
C ALA A 288 -25.08 -7.15 -1.91
N LEU A 289 -24.61 -6.01 -2.42
CA LEU A 289 -25.00 -5.51 -3.74
C LEU A 289 -24.48 -6.42 -4.86
N LEU A 290 -23.22 -6.86 -4.79
CA LEU A 290 -22.68 -7.80 -5.79
C LEU A 290 -23.43 -9.14 -5.78
N GLU A 291 -23.88 -9.60 -4.61
CA GLU A 291 -24.71 -10.79 -4.45
C GLU A 291 -26.10 -10.60 -5.04
N ASP A 292 -26.78 -9.48 -4.73
CA ASP A 292 -28.09 -9.11 -5.30
C ASP A 292 -28.05 -9.04 -6.83
N LYS A 293 -26.97 -8.48 -7.39
CA LYS A 293 -26.74 -8.44 -8.84
C LYS A 293 -26.33 -9.78 -9.45
N GLY A 294 -26.11 -10.81 -8.65
CA GLY A 294 -25.69 -12.14 -9.12
C GLY A 294 -24.31 -12.17 -9.75
N VAL A 295 -23.45 -11.19 -9.48
CA VAL A 295 -22.09 -11.08 -10.06
C VAL A 295 -20.98 -11.39 -9.05
N LEU A 296 -21.32 -11.56 -7.76
CA LEU A 296 -20.35 -11.77 -6.71
C LEU A 296 -19.43 -12.96 -7.02
N ASP A 297 -19.95 -14.11 -7.47
CA ASP A 297 -19.15 -15.29 -7.80
C ASP A 297 -18.12 -15.09 -8.91
N ASN A 298 -18.35 -14.13 -9.81
CA ASN A 298 -17.40 -13.71 -10.84
C ASN A 298 -16.70 -12.37 -10.51
N THR A 299 -16.55 -12.04 -9.23
CA THR A 299 -15.90 -10.81 -8.78
C THR A 299 -14.80 -11.11 -7.78
N TYR A 300 -13.59 -10.59 -8.03
CA TYR A 300 -12.55 -10.49 -7.03
C TYR A 300 -12.82 -9.26 -6.14
N VAL A 301 -13.03 -9.48 -4.85
CA VAL A 301 -13.13 -8.45 -3.83
C VAL A 301 -11.86 -8.47 -2.99
N ILE A 302 -11.12 -7.38 -3.00
CA ILE A 302 -9.83 -7.21 -2.31
C ILE A 302 -9.97 -6.13 -1.24
N TYR A 303 -9.50 -6.42 -0.03
CA TYR A 303 -9.40 -5.46 1.08
C TYR A 303 -7.93 -5.30 1.48
N THR A 304 -7.43 -4.07 1.53
CA THR A 304 -6.04 -3.75 1.91
C THR A 304 -5.88 -2.34 2.50
N SER A 305 -4.66 -1.96 2.86
CA SER A 305 -4.26 -0.61 3.30
C SER A 305 -3.07 -0.12 2.48
N ASP A 306 -2.89 1.20 2.33
CA ASP A 306 -1.73 1.76 1.64
C ASP A 306 -0.42 1.64 2.45
N ASN A 307 -0.50 1.60 3.78
CA ASN A 307 0.60 1.33 4.70
C ASN A 307 0.04 1.01 6.10
N GLY A 308 0.93 0.63 7.02
CA GLY A 308 0.62 0.39 8.42
C GLY A 308 0.66 1.66 9.29
N PHE A 309 0.70 1.47 10.61
CA PHE A 309 0.67 2.56 11.59
C PHE A 309 1.14 2.12 12.98
N HIS A 310 1.88 2.98 13.66
CA HIS A 310 2.31 2.78 15.03
C HIS A 310 1.23 3.20 16.06
N SER A 311 1.14 2.51 17.19
CA SER A 311 0.32 2.95 18.33
C SER A 311 1.04 2.64 19.65
N GLY A 312 2.02 3.47 20.00
CA GLY A 312 2.89 3.32 21.19
C GLY A 312 4.06 2.36 21.01
N THR A 313 4.08 1.60 19.92
CA THR A 313 5.15 0.68 19.54
C THR A 313 6.46 1.43 19.28
N HIS A 314 7.58 0.93 19.84
CA HIS A 314 8.90 1.55 19.81
C HIS A 314 8.93 3.00 20.33
N ARG A 315 8.03 3.33 21.28
CA ARG A 315 7.77 4.68 21.81
C ARG A 315 7.22 5.68 20.78
N GLN A 316 6.81 5.21 19.60
CA GLN A 316 6.11 6.06 18.64
C GLN A 316 4.68 6.27 19.07
N ILE A 317 4.30 7.52 19.28
CA ILE A 317 2.94 7.85 19.72
C ILE A 317 1.89 7.54 18.63
N GLY A 318 2.28 7.66 17.37
CA GLY A 318 1.46 7.46 16.18
C GLY A 318 2.28 7.74 14.93
N GLY A 319 1.74 7.40 13.77
CA GLY A 319 2.37 7.69 12.48
C GLY A 319 2.98 6.46 11.84
N LYS A 320 3.81 6.72 10.84
CA LYS A 320 4.38 5.73 9.93
C LYS A 320 5.69 6.20 9.34
N GLY A 321 6.38 5.31 8.64
CA GLY A 321 7.57 5.58 7.85
C GLY A 321 8.81 4.88 8.37
N LEU A 322 8.71 4.01 9.36
CA LEU A 322 9.80 3.20 9.90
C LEU A 322 9.90 1.83 9.21
N PRO A 323 11.08 1.19 9.24
CA PRO A 323 11.26 -0.09 8.57
C PRO A 323 10.54 -1.24 9.29
N TYR A 324 9.93 -0.98 10.45
CA TYR A 324 9.36 -1.96 11.36
C TYR A 324 8.06 -2.57 10.84
N ILE A 325 7.66 -3.68 11.46
CA ILE A 325 6.60 -4.51 10.92
C ILE A 325 5.21 -3.87 11.02
N GLU A 326 5.01 -2.98 11.99
CA GLU A 326 3.78 -2.20 12.20
C GLU A 326 3.47 -1.27 11.03
N ASP A 327 4.51 -0.76 10.37
CA ASP A 327 4.41 0.20 9.27
C ASP A 327 4.41 -0.48 7.90
N THR A 328 5.16 -1.58 7.80
CA THR A 328 5.48 -2.23 6.53
C THR A 328 4.55 -3.38 6.18
N THR A 329 3.81 -3.94 7.15
CA THR A 329 2.82 -5.00 6.91
C THR A 329 1.41 -4.43 6.96
N VAL A 330 0.58 -4.78 5.99
CA VAL A 330 -0.82 -4.31 5.89
C VAL A 330 -1.78 -5.50 5.76
N PRO A 331 -3.06 -5.35 6.20
CA PRO A 331 -4.08 -6.34 5.90
C PRO A 331 -4.14 -6.58 4.39
N MET A 332 -4.32 -7.83 3.97
CA MET A 332 -4.53 -8.18 2.56
C MET A 332 -5.42 -9.42 2.47
N VAL A 333 -6.67 -9.19 2.08
CA VAL A 333 -7.71 -10.23 2.01
C VAL A 333 -8.31 -10.24 0.62
N ILE A 334 -8.45 -11.43 0.02
CA ILE A 334 -8.98 -11.61 -1.34
C ILE A 334 -10.08 -12.67 -1.31
N ARG A 335 -11.26 -12.34 -1.83
CA ARG A 335 -12.33 -13.30 -2.17
C ARG A 335 -12.57 -13.25 -3.67
N GLY A 336 -12.78 -14.38 -4.34
CA GLY A 336 -13.08 -14.37 -5.76
C GLY A 336 -13.02 -15.75 -6.43
N PRO A 337 -13.22 -15.82 -7.75
CA PRO A 337 -13.15 -17.06 -8.53
C PRO A 337 -11.88 -17.86 -8.24
N GLY A 338 -12.04 -19.16 -7.98
CA GLY A 338 -10.91 -20.08 -7.75
C GLY A 338 -10.14 -19.89 -6.43
N ILE A 339 -10.53 -18.92 -5.60
CA ILE A 339 -9.94 -18.73 -4.28
C ILE A 339 -10.58 -19.72 -3.31
N LYS A 340 -9.74 -20.51 -2.62
CA LYS A 340 -10.22 -21.42 -1.58
C LYS A 340 -10.62 -20.63 -0.33
N ALA A 341 -11.87 -20.80 0.11
CA ALA A 341 -12.37 -20.19 1.34
C ALA A 341 -11.55 -20.58 2.58
N GLY A 342 -11.30 -19.60 3.45
CA GLY A 342 -10.53 -19.73 4.68
C GLY A 342 -9.04 -20.01 4.46
N ALA A 343 -8.52 -19.80 3.24
CA ALA A 343 -7.11 -20.06 2.96
C ALA A 343 -6.22 -18.98 3.57
N VAL A 344 -5.03 -19.38 4.02
CA VAL A 344 -3.99 -18.44 4.47
C VAL A 344 -2.74 -18.69 3.63
N SER A 345 -2.32 -17.69 2.87
CA SER A 345 -1.05 -17.72 2.15
C SER A 345 0.05 -17.12 3.00
N LYS A 346 1.12 -17.89 3.20
CA LYS A 346 2.35 -17.43 3.84
C LYS A 346 3.42 -16.98 2.84
N ILE A 347 3.12 -17.06 1.54
CA ILE A 347 4.05 -16.63 0.49
C ILE A 347 4.19 -15.11 0.61
N PRO A 348 5.42 -14.58 0.78
CA PRO A 348 5.57 -13.15 0.92
C PRO A 348 5.21 -12.43 -0.39
N SER A 349 4.56 -11.30 -0.25
CA SER A 349 4.06 -10.50 -1.37
C SER A 349 4.16 -9.01 -1.05
N THR A 350 4.09 -8.16 -2.07
CA THR A 350 4.10 -6.71 -1.86
C THR A 350 3.14 -5.97 -2.78
N HIS A 351 2.89 -4.68 -2.50
CA HIS A 351 2.07 -3.81 -3.35
C HIS A 351 2.45 -3.81 -4.83
N ILE A 352 3.75 -3.92 -5.15
CA ILE A 352 4.21 -3.96 -6.56
C ILE A 352 3.74 -5.21 -7.31
N ASP A 353 3.28 -6.26 -6.62
CA ASP A 353 2.71 -7.47 -7.22
C ASP A 353 1.25 -7.28 -7.66
N MET A 354 0.56 -6.22 -7.21
CA MET A 354 -0.89 -6.09 -7.41
C MET A 354 -1.25 -5.75 -8.85
N ALA A 355 -0.58 -4.75 -9.44
CA ALA A 355 -0.78 -4.40 -10.84
C ALA A 355 -0.63 -5.60 -11.80
N PRO A 356 0.49 -6.37 -11.81
CA PRO A 356 0.59 -7.55 -12.67
C PRO A 356 -0.45 -8.64 -12.33
N THR A 357 -0.87 -8.78 -11.07
CA THR A 357 -1.93 -9.73 -10.70
C THR A 357 -3.27 -9.34 -11.31
N TYR A 358 -3.63 -8.05 -11.30
CA TYR A 358 -4.88 -7.57 -11.90
C TYR A 358 -4.90 -7.67 -13.42
N LEU A 359 -3.75 -7.51 -14.07
CA LEU A 359 -3.63 -7.77 -15.51
C LEU A 359 -3.82 -9.25 -15.84
N GLU A 360 -3.31 -10.17 -15.02
CA GLU A 360 -3.55 -11.60 -15.21
C GLU A 360 -5.03 -11.94 -15.03
N ILE A 361 -5.68 -11.38 -14.01
CA ILE A 361 -7.13 -11.52 -13.78
C ILE A 361 -7.92 -11.01 -15.00
N ALA A 362 -7.47 -9.90 -15.60
CA ALA A 362 -8.06 -9.32 -16.81
C ALA A 362 -7.79 -10.12 -18.10
N GLY A 363 -7.05 -11.23 -18.01
CA GLY A 363 -6.66 -12.08 -19.13
C GLY A 363 -5.63 -11.44 -20.06
N VAL A 364 -4.87 -10.45 -19.57
CA VAL A 364 -3.73 -9.89 -20.30
C VAL A 364 -2.59 -10.89 -20.23
N ARG A 365 -1.91 -11.13 -21.35
CA ARG A 365 -0.81 -12.09 -21.39
C ARG A 365 0.47 -11.44 -20.86
N PRO A 366 1.37 -12.19 -20.19
CA PRO A 366 2.61 -11.63 -19.64
C PRO A 366 3.49 -10.88 -20.64
N GLU A 367 3.50 -11.28 -21.91
CA GLU A 367 4.23 -10.58 -22.98
C GLU A 367 3.67 -9.18 -23.30
N ASP A 368 2.42 -8.93 -22.94
CA ASP A 368 1.73 -7.65 -23.13
C ASP A 368 1.79 -6.77 -21.87
N TYR A 369 2.46 -7.23 -20.80
CA TYR A 369 2.66 -6.44 -19.58
C TYR A 369 3.64 -5.28 -19.81
N PRO A 370 3.49 -4.18 -19.06
CA PRO A 370 4.52 -3.15 -18.99
C PRO A 370 5.90 -3.75 -18.70
N PRO A 371 6.92 -3.42 -19.49
CA PRO A 371 8.22 -4.09 -19.43
C PRO A 371 9.00 -3.74 -18.15
N PHE A 372 8.56 -2.74 -17.39
CA PHE A 372 9.24 -2.20 -16.22
C PHE A 372 8.76 -2.75 -14.88
N PHE A 373 7.87 -3.74 -14.85
CA PHE A 373 7.39 -4.31 -13.60
C PHE A 373 8.51 -4.95 -12.76
N ASP A 374 8.62 -4.45 -11.54
CA ASP A 374 9.47 -5.00 -10.48
C ASP A 374 8.74 -6.11 -9.72
N GLY A 375 7.41 -6.05 -9.67
CA GLY A 375 6.58 -7.10 -9.09
C GLY A 375 6.27 -8.24 -10.08
N ARG A 376 5.55 -9.25 -9.60
CA ARG A 376 5.01 -10.34 -10.43
C ARG A 376 3.58 -10.66 -10.03
N SER A 377 2.84 -11.30 -10.92
CA SER A 377 1.51 -11.79 -10.57
C SER A 377 1.59 -12.88 -9.48
N LEU A 378 0.56 -12.89 -8.63
CA LEU A 378 0.33 -13.87 -7.56
C LEU A 378 -0.89 -14.75 -7.85
N LEU A 379 -1.58 -14.57 -8.98
CA LEU A 379 -2.85 -15.24 -9.26
C LEU A 379 -2.71 -16.77 -9.21
N SER A 380 -1.59 -17.29 -9.72
CA SER A 380 -1.31 -18.72 -9.70
C SER A 380 -1.24 -19.28 -8.28
N GLU A 381 -0.61 -18.55 -7.36
CA GLU A 381 -0.50 -18.88 -5.95
C GLU A 381 -1.84 -18.75 -5.22
N TRP A 382 -2.64 -17.76 -5.58
CA TRP A 382 -3.99 -17.58 -5.05
C TRP A 382 -4.90 -18.78 -5.37
N HIS A 383 -4.69 -19.43 -6.51
CA HIS A 383 -5.39 -20.66 -6.91
C HIS A 383 -4.70 -21.96 -6.43
N GLY A 384 -3.79 -21.85 -5.46
CA GLY A 384 -3.19 -22.99 -4.77
C GLY A 384 -2.04 -23.68 -5.50
N LYS A 385 -1.52 -23.12 -6.61
CA LYS A 385 -0.26 -23.58 -7.19
C LYS A 385 0.89 -23.15 -6.28
N LYS A 386 1.79 -24.07 -5.94
CA LYS A 386 2.97 -23.72 -5.16
C LYS A 386 3.95 -22.93 -6.04
N SER A 387 4.75 -22.06 -5.44
CA SER A 387 5.84 -21.36 -6.16
C SER A 387 6.76 -22.35 -6.90
N SER A 388 7.04 -23.52 -6.32
CA SER A 388 7.79 -24.61 -6.95
C SER A 388 7.16 -25.17 -8.24
N ASP A 389 5.83 -25.08 -8.36
CA ASP A 389 5.07 -25.65 -9.48
C ASP A 389 5.02 -24.68 -10.68
N CYS A 390 5.27 -23.39 -10.45
CA CYS A 390 5.30 -22.35 -11.46
C CYS A 390 6.64 -22.27 -12.25
N GLY A 391 7.56 -23.23 -12.05
CA GLY A 391 8.94 -23.18 -12.54
C GLY A 391 9.41 -24.30 -13.48
N ARG A 392 8.54 -25.14 -14.05
CA ARG A 392 8.94 -26.30 -14.88
C ARG A 392 9.67 -25.99 -16.19
N ASN A 393 9.70 -24.73 -16.65
CA ASN A 393 10.39 -24.32 -17.88
C ASN A 393 11.69 -23.52 -17.64
N GLY A 394 12.40 -23.75 -16.53
CA GLY A 394 13.74 -23.20 -16.31
C GLY A 394 13.78 -21.75 -15.77
N THR A 395 12.62 -21.14 -15.51
CA THR A 395 12.50 -19.85 -14.81
C THR A 395 12.42 -19.96 -13.29
N GLY A 396 12.38 -21.18 -12.74
CA GLY A 396 12.54 -21.51 -11.32
C GLY A 396 12.06 -20.43 -10.37
N ALA A 397 10.74 -20.31 -10.18
CA ALA A 397 10.13 -19.43 -9.22
C ALA A 397 10.68 -19.75 -7.82
N VAL A 398 11.66 -18.95 -7.39
CA VAL A 398 12.07 -18.88 -6.00
C VAL A 398 10.90 -18.23 -5.27
N SER A 399 10.48 -18.82 -4.14
CA SER A 399 9.61 -18.15 -3.18
C SER A 399 10.12 -16.72 -2.99
N LYS A 400 9.25 -15.70 -3.09
CA LYS A 400 9.63 -14.30 -2.89
C LYS A 400 10.03 -14.12 -1.42
N GLU A 401 11.21 -14.56 -1.04
CA GLU A 401 11.72 -14.50 0.34
C GLU A 401 12.30 -13.12 0.64
N ILE A 402 12.76 -12.41 -0.39
CA ILE A 402 13.44 -11.12 -0.28
C ILE A 402 12.47 -9.99 -0.59
N LEU A 403 12.30 -9.09 0.37
CA LEU A 403 11.51 -7.88 0.23
C LEU A 403 12.39 -6.67 0.45
N ASN A 404 12.34 -5.71 -0.47
CA ASN A 404 12.97 -4.41 -0.32
C ASN A 404 11.96 -3.42 0.28
N VAL A 405 12.36 -2.74 1.36
CA VAL A 405 11.60 -1.65 1.97
C VAL A 405 12.48 -0.41 2.02
N GLU A 406 11.95 0.72 1.58
CA GLU A 406 12.70 1.95 1.43
C GLU A 406 11.89 3.19 1.82
N PHE A 407 12.60 4.18 2.36
CA PHE A 407 12.01 5.44 2.80
C PHE A 407 12.99 6.60 2.65
N TRP A 408 12.46 7.79 2.38
CA TRP A 408 13.22 9.03 2.33
C TRP A 408 12.51 10.17 3.04
N GLY A 409 13.30 11.04 3.66
CA GLY A 409 12.85 12.30 4.21
C GLY A 409 12.30 12.18 5.62
N SER A 410 11.23 12.93 5.89
CA SER A 410 10.68 13.08 7.22
C SER A 410 9.46 12.21 7.45
N ILE A 411 9.24 11.88 8.72
CA ILE A 411 7.96 11.36 9.21
C ILE A 411 7.24 12.40 10.04
N ASP A 412 5.94 12.23 10.27
CA ASP A 412 5.15 13.01 11.23
C ASP A 412 4.53 12.08 12.29
N ASN A 413 4.45 12.53 13.53
CA ASN A 413 4.01 11.76 14.69
C ASN A 413 2.47 11.76 14.86
N ALA A 414 1.76 11.87 13.74
CA ALA A 414 0.31 11.73 13.55
C ALA A 414 -0.57 12.18 14.73
N GLY A 415 -0.83 13.50 14.84
CA GLY A 415 -1.98 14.01 15.59
C GLY A 415 -1.75 14.37 17.07
N LYS A 416 -0.52 14.39 17.59
CA LYS A 416 -0.23 15.07 18.88
C LYS A 416 0.63 16.34 18.65
N PRO A 417 0.02 17.53 18.62
CA PRO A 417 0.71 18.79 18.31
C PRO A 417 1.92 19.13 19.21
N ASP A 418 1.91 18.63 20.45
CA ASP A 418 2.93 18.91 21.48
C ASP A 418 3.98 17.80 21.65
N PHE A 419 3.89 16.71 20.89
CA PHE A 419 4.96 15.70 20.84
C PHE A 419 6.07 16.21 19.92
N PRO A 420 7.37 15.87 20.13
CA PRO A 420 8.45 16.31 19.24
C PRO A 420 8.03 16.16 17.78
N ARG A 421 7.91 17.29 17.08
CA ARG A 421 7.46 17.30 15.68
C ARG A 421 8.37 16.42 14.85
N GLY A 422 7.78 15.82 13.82
CA GLY A 422 8.37 14.91 12.86
C GLY A 422 9.89 14.96 12.67
N GLN A 423 10.51 13.79 12.52
CA GLN A 423 11.96 13.67 12.45
C GLN A 423 12.42 13.93 11.01
N PRO A 424 13.27 14.95 10.76
CA PRO A 424 13.64 15.35 9.40
C PRO A 424 14.58 14.37 8.69
N GLN A 425 15.20 13.46 9.43
CA GLN A 425 16.23 12.54 8.94
C GLN A 425 15.80 11.09 9.19
N ASN A 426 14.94 10.55 8.33
CA ASN A 426 14.40 9.19 8.46
C ASN A 426 14.68 8.30 7.22
N SER A 427 15.64 8.66 6.38
CA SER A 427 15.93 7.89 5.18
C SER A 427 16.65 6.56 5.52
N TYR A 428 16.18 5.46 4.96
CA TYR A 428 16.79 4.13 5.12
C TYR A 428 16.55 3.22 3.91
N LYS A 429 17.36 2.17 3.84
CA LYS A 429 17.23 1.05 2.91
C LYS A 429 17.22 -0.27 3.70
N THR A 430 16.21 -1.09 3.49
CA THR A 430 15.96 -2.30 4.28
C THR A 430 15.72 -3.51 3.39
N ILE A 431 16.38 -4.62 3.72
CA ILE A 431 16.00 -5.95 3.25
C ILE A 431 15.28 -6.69 4.36
N ARG A 432 14.14 -7.29 4.01
CA ARG A 432 13.49 -8.33 4.79
C ARG A 432 13.67 -9.67 4.11
N ILE A 433 14.08 -10.67 4.87
CA ILE A 433 13.98 -12.08 4.52
C ILE A 433 12.76 -12.63 5.24
N VAL A 434 11.84 -13.27 4.52
CA VAL A 434 10.61 -13.85 5.08
C VAL A 434 10.51 -15.30 4.65
N GLY A 435 10.62 -16.21 5.61
CA GLY A 435 10.51 -17.65 5.39
C GLY A 435 10.16 -18.38 6.68
N GLU A 436 9.75 -19.65 6.55
CA GLU A 436 9.35 -20.46 7.71
C GLU A 436 10.54 -20.93 8.57
N LYS A 437 11.75 -20.95 8.00
CA LYS A 437 12.98 -21.39 8.69
C LYS A 437 13.88 -20.24 9.14
N GLN A 438 13.75 -19.09 8.49
CA GLN A 438 14.55 -17.91 8.76
C GLN A 438 13.78 -16.67 8.34
N ALA A 439 13.81 -15.66 9.20
CA ALA A 439 13.25 -14.35 8.90
C ALA A 439 14.16 -13.27 9.51
N TRP A 440 14.49 -12.27 8.71
CA TRP A 440 15.48 -11.26 9.07
C TRP A 440 15.03 -9.89 8.62
N LEU A 441 15.32 -8.86 9.41
CA LEU A 441 15.31 -7.46 9.00
C LEU A 441 16.73 -6.93 9.07
N PHE A 442 17.24 -6.43 7.95
CA PHE A 442 18.53 -5.73 7.88
C PHE A 442 18.33 -4.34 7.28
N SER A 443 18.63 -3.29 8.04
CA SER A 443 18.43 -1.90 7.63
C SER A 443 19.72 -1.09 7.72
N ARG A 444 19.89 -0.18 6.76
CA ARG A 444 20.94 0.85 6.72
C ARG A 444 20.29 2.22 6.70
N TRP A 445 20.63 3.04 7.68
CA TRP A 445 20.07 4.37 7.89
C TRP A 445 20.99 5.46 7.37
N CYS A 446 20.43 6.60 6.95
CA CYS A 446 21.25 7.74 6.54
C CYS A 446 21.97 8.38 7.75
N GLU A 447 21.32 8.43 8.91
CA GLU A 447 21.91 9.02 10.11
C GLU A 447 23.02 8.12 10.65
N GLY A 448 24.25 8.62 10.61
CA GLY A 448 25.43 7.90 11.09
C GLY A 448 25.75 6.62 10.33
N ASN A 449 25.11 6.36 9.18
CA ASN A 449 25.21 5.08 8.48
C ASN A 449 24.93 3.88 9.41
N ALA A 450 23.98 4.06 10.34
CA ALA A 450 23.67 3.06 11.36
C ALA A 450 23.06 1.79 10.76
N THR A 451 23.30 0.66 11.44
CA THR A 451 22.86 -0.67 10.99
C THR A 451 21.92 -1.28 12.01
N GLU A 452 20.87 -1.92 11.51
CA GLU A 452 20.00 -2.77 12.31
C GLU A 452 19.99 -4.19 11.76
N LEU A 453 19.98 -5.17 12.66
CA LEU A 453 19.75 -6.57 12.35
C LEU A 453 18.81 -7.17 13.40
N TYR A 454 17.65 -7.69 12.97
CA TYR A 454 16.73 -8.43 13.82
C TYR A 454 16.44 -9.81 13.22
N ASN A 455 16.46 -10.84 14.07
CA ASN A 455 15.88 -12.14 13.73
C ASN A 455 14.37 -12.05 13.97
N THR A 456 13.59 -11.77 12.92
CA THR A 456 12.16 -11.50 13.08
C THR A 456 11.31 -12.76 13.28
N LEU A 457 11.94 -13.94 13.23
CA LEU A 457 11.30 -15.20 13.61
C LEU A 457 11.31 -15.38 15.13
N ASP A 458 12.46 -15.14 15.77
CA ASP A 458 12.65 -15.30 17.22
C ASP A 458 12.32 -14.00 18.01
N ASP A 459 12.42 -12.85 17.35
CA ASP A 459 12.12 -11.52 17.87
C ASP A 459 11.06 -10.82 16.98
N PRO A 460 9.79 -11.27 17.04
CA PRO A 460 8.71 -10.75 16.19
C PRO A 460 8.32 -9.30 16.50
N TYR A 461 8.83 -8.74 17.59
CA TYR A 461 8.63 -7.36 18.02
C TYR A 461 9.86 -6.48 17.76
N GLU A 462 10.90 -7.02 17.11
CA GLU A 462 12.07 -6.29 16.62
C GLU A 462 12.73 -5.45 17.75
N LEU A 463 13.01 -6.06 18.91
CA LEU A 463 13.52 -5.38 20.10
C LEU A 463 15.05 -5.45 20.25
N THR A 464 15.67 -6.55 19.81
CA THR A 464 17.09 -6.83 20.05
C THR A 464 17.89 -6.63 18.77
N ASN A 465 18.56 -5.48 18.66
CA ASN A 465 19.41 -5.19 17.52
C ASN A 465 20.73 -5.96 17.60
N LEU A 466 20.82 -7.06 16.85
CA LEU A 466 21.98 -7.96 16.80
C LEU A 466 23.20 -7.31 16.10
N ALA A 467 23.03 -6.17 15.42
CA ALA A 467 24.13 -5.45 14.80
C ALA A 467 25.00 -4.67 15.81
N LEU A 468 24.50 -4.40 17.03
CA LEU A 468 25.25 -3.68 18.06
C LEU A 468 26.37 -4.53 18.68
N ASN A 469 26.11 -5.82 18.89
CA ASN A 469 27.06 -6.80 19.44
C ASN A 469 27.03 -8.09 18.61
N PRO A 470 27.54 -8.07 17.36
CA PRO A 470 27.40 -9.20 16.46
C PRO A 470 28.30 -10.37 16.88
N THR A 471 27.78 -11.59 16.80
CA THR A 471 28.59 -12.80 16.79
C THR A 471 29.30 -12.93 15.44
N ALA A 472 30.28 -13.83 15.33
CA ALA A 472 30.92 -14.12 14.05
C ALA A 472 29.90 -14.54 12.97
N GLU A 473 28.85 -15.27 13.37
CA GLU A 473 27.77 -15.67 12.47
C GLU A 473 26.90 -14.48 12.05
N HIS A 474 26.54 -13.58 12.99
CA HIS A 474 25.82 -12.33 12.66
C HIS A 474 26.62 -11.45 11.69
N THR A 475 27.95 -11.33 11.87
CA THR A 475 28.80 -10.60 10.92
C THR A 475 28.77 -11.23 9.53
N ARG A 476 28.90 -12.57 9.45
CA ARG A 476 28.82 -13.29 8.16
C ARG A 476 27.48 -13.07 7.49
N LEU A 477 26.38 -13.12 8.25
CA LEU A 477 25.02 -12.88 7.77
C LEU A 477 24.84 -11.45 7.25
N MET A 478 25.27 -10.44 8.02
CA MET A 478 25.17 -9.03 7.60
C MET A 478 25.89 -8.77 6.29
N HIS A 479 27.04 -9.42 6.02
CA HIS A 479 27.70 -9.30 4.72
C HIS A 479 26.83 -9.79 3.55
N ARG A 480 26.05 -10.86 3.73
CA ARG A 480 25.12 -11.38 2.70
C ARG A 480 23.93 -10.45 2.51
N LEU A 481 23.34 -10.00 3.63
CA LEU A 481 22.20 -9.09 3.60
C LEU A 481 22.60 -7.73 3.02
N ASN A 482 23.82 -7.25 3.28
CA ASN A 482 24.39 -6.08 2.61
C ASN A 482 24.58 -6.31 1.10
N GLY A 483 25.07 -7.48 0.69
CA GLY A 483 25.17 -7.83 -0.74
C GLY A 483 23.81 -7.83 -1.45
N LEU A 484 22.78 -8.38 -0.79
CA LEU A 484 21.41 -8.27 -1.29
C LEU A 484 20.95 -6.81 -1.36
N LEU A 485 21.16 -6.04 -0.30
CA LEU A 485 20.71 -4.66 -0.24
C LEU A 485 21.41 -3.76 -1.28
N LEU A 486 22.69 -4.01 -1.55
CA LEU A 486 23.47 -3.37 -2.62
C LEU A 486 22.81 -3.55 -4.00
N VAL A 487 22.28 -4.74 -4.27
CA VAL A 487 21.59 -5.06 -5.52
C VAL A 487 20.17 -4.50 -5.52
N THR A 488 19.40 -4.70 -4.46
CA THR A 488 17.96 -4.39 -4.43
C THR A 488 17.65 -2.91 -4.24
N LYS A 489 18.57 -2.11 -3.68
CA LYS A 489 18.33 -0.65 -3.51
C LYS A 489 18.23 0.11 -4.83
N SER A 490 18.67 -0.50 -5.93
CA SER A 490 18.70 0.07 -7.28
C SER A 490 18.38 -0.98 -8.35
N CYS A 491 17.57 -1.98 -8.01
CA CYS A 491 17.22 -3.05 -8.94
C CYS A 491 16.19 -2.57 -9.95
N GLU A 492 16.04 -3.32 -11.04
CA GLU A 492 14.89 -3.21 -11.92
C GLU A 492 14.42 -4.60 -12.32
N ARG A 493 13.11 -4.75 -12.47
CA ARG A 493 12.48 -5.88 -13.14
C ARG A 493 12.87 -7.23 -12.55
N GLU A 494 13.53 -8.06 -13.35
CA GLU A 494 13.94 -9.41 -12.94
C GLU A 494 14.97 -9.37 -11.81
N VAL A 495 15.82 -8.34 -11.75
CA VAL A 495 16.79 -8.17 -10.66
C VAL A 495 16.08 -7.92 -9.33
N CYS A 496 14.97 -7.18 -9.33
CA CYS A 496 14.16 -6.97 -8.13
C CYS A 496 13.47 -8.26 -7.68
N ARG A 497 13.04 -9.10 -8.63
CA ARG A 497 12.38 -10.39 -8.34
C ARG A 497 13.37 -11.46 -7.92
N ARG A 498 14.59 -11.42 -8.45
CA ARG A 498 15.64 -12.43 -8.31
C ARG A 498 17.01 -11.75 -8.25
N PRO A 499 17.43 -11.28 -7.06
CA PRO A 499 18.72 -10.61 -6.91
C PRO A 499 19.92 -11.57 -6.85
N TRP A 500 19.72 -12.84 -6.47
CA TRP A 500 20.81 -13.82 -6.31
C TRP A 500 21.63 -14.10 -7.58
N PRO A 501 21.05 -14.24 -8.79
CA PRO A 501 21.82 -14.38 -10.03
C PRO A 501 22.84 -13.25 -10.25
N THR A 502 22.49 -12.01 -9.91
CA THR A 502 23.40 -10.86 -10.00
C THR A 502 24.62 -11.05 -9.09
N LEU A 503 24.41 -11.42 -7.83
CA LEU A 503 25.51 -11.69 -6.89
C LEU A 503 26.36 -12.89 -7.29
N GLN A 504 25.75 -13.94 -7.85
CA GLN A 504 26.49 -15.11 -8.34
C GLN A 504 27.40 -14.75 -9.51
N GLN A 505 26.92 -13.94 -10.46
CA GLN A 505 27.73 -13.49 -11.58
C GLN A 505 28.98 -12.74 -11.11
N GLU A 506 28.82 -11.87 -10.12
CA GLU A 506 29.92 -11.08 -9.55
C GLU A 506 30.87 -11.91 -8.68
N ALA A 507 30.38 -12.98 -8.04
CA ALA A 507 31.21 -13.91 -7.27
C ALA A 507 32.13 -14.79 -8.14
N GLY A 508 31.92 -14.80 -9.47
CA GLY A 508 32.80 -15.41 -10.46
C GLY A 508 32.36 -16.78 -10.97
N PRO A 509 33.03 -17.29 -12.02
CA PRO A 509 32.69 -18.55 -12.69
C PRO A 509 32.92 -19.74 -11.76
N GLY A 510 31.84 -20.28 -11.20
CA GLY A 510 31.88 -21.36 -10.21
C GLY A 510 31.03 -21.08 -8.96
N ALA A 511 30.57 -19.84 -8.78
CA ALA A 511 29.57 -19.52 -7.77
C ALA A 511 28.24 -20.23 -8.06
N SER A 512 27.68 -20.83 -7.03
CA SER A 512 26.39 -21.51 -7.05
C SER A 512 25.70 -21.31 -5.70
N PHE A 513 24.81 -20.32 -5.65
CA PHE A 513 23.94 -20.03 -4.50
C PHE A 513 22.68 -19.28 -4.94
N ARG A 514 21.49 -19.75 -4.57
CA ARG A 514 20.19 -19.25 -5.07
C ARG A 514 19.28 -18.71 -3.98
N ASN A 515 19.71 -18.81 -2.73
CA ASN A 515 19.02 -18.38 -1.53
C ASN A 515 20.05 -18.06 -0.42
N LEU A 516 19.58 -17.54 0.69
CA LEU A 516 20.45 -17.14 1.80
C LEU A 516 21.20 -18.33 2.40
N ASP A 517 20.57 -19.50 2.56
CA ASP A 517 21.21 -20.71 3.10
C ASP A 517 22.43 -21.14 2.28
N GLU A 518 22.28 -21.20 0.95
CA GLU A 518 23.38 -21.54 0.03
C GLU A 518 24.47 -20.45 0.05
N ALA A 519 24.11 -19.17 0.20
CA ALA A 519 25.05 -18.05 0.27
C ALA A 519 25.84 -17.99 1.59
N MET A 520 25.34 -18.64 2.66
CA MET A 520 26.02 -18.76 3.96
C MET A 520 27.14 -19.80 3.97
N ALA A 521 27.39 -20.52 2.87
CA ALA A 521 28.55 -21.41 2.76
C ALA A 521 29.88 -20.64 2.96
N ALA A 522 30.79 -21.20 3.78
CA ALA A 522 32.04 -20.55 4.17
C ALA A 522 32.93 -20.13 3.00
N ARG A 523 32.88 -20.87 1.88
CA ARG A 523 33.62 -20.53 0.64
C ARG A 523 33.27 -19.16 0.06
N TYR A 524 32.10 -18.59 0.40
CA TYR A 524 31.68 -17.27 -0.07
C TYR A 524 31.96 -16.15 0.95
N ASP A 525 32.54 -16.45 2.12
CA ASP A 525 32.80 -15.45 3.16
C ASP A 525 33.67 -14.30 2.67
N GLY A 526 34.76 -14.62 1.97
CA GLY A 526 35.67 -13.61 1.43
C GLY A 526 35.02 -12.70 0.39
N PHE A 527 34.16 -13.25 -0.46
CA PHE A 527 33.42 -12.47 -1.46
C PHE A 527 32.47 -11.47 -0.80
N PHE A 528 31.57 -11.94 0.06
CA PHE A 528 30.58 -11.07 0.71
C PHE A 528 31.25 -10.05 1.66
N ALA A 529 32.32 -10.43 2.36
CA ALA A 529 33.07 -9.52 3.22
C ALA A 529 33.79 -8.41 2.45
N ALA A 530 34.15 -8.65 1.18
CA ALA A 530 34.82 -7.67 0.34
C ALA A 530 33.85 -6.68 -0.34
N LEU A 531 32.54 -6.92 -0.28
CA LEU A 531 31.55 -6.01 -0.86
C LEU A 531 31.52 -4.68 -0.10
N PRO A 532 31.38 -3.54 -0.82
CA PRO A 532 31.22 -2.26 -0.15
C PRO A 532 29.90 -2.21 0.63
N GLN A 533 29.82 -1.34 1.64
CA GLN A 533 28.60 -1.18 2.42
C GLN A 533 27.63 -0.22 1.72
N VAL A 534 26.33 -0.51 1.81
CA VAL A 534 25.30 0.48 1.47
C VAL A 534 25.39 1.66 2.43
N GLY A 535 25.40 2.88 1.90
CA GLY A 535 25.42 4.07 2.72
C GLY A 535 24.78 5.25 2.01
N PHE A 536 24.66 6.33 2.77
CA PHE A 536 24.19 7.62 2.30
C PHE A 536 25.30 8.65 2.52
N GLN A 537 25.45 9.60 1.60
CA GLN A 537 26.30 10.77 1.84
C GLN A 537 25.60 11.74 2.80
N GLU A 538 24.29 11.94 2.59
CA GLU A 538 23.44 12.84 3.35
C GLU A 538 22.03 12.26 3.56
N CYS A 539 21.37 12.67 4.64
CA CYS A 539 19.96 12.41 4.87
C CYS A 539 19.09 13.35 4.02
N MET A 540 18.76 12.94 2.79
CA MET A 540 17.95 13.73 1.87
C MET A 540 16.45 13.38 1.95
N PHE A 541 15.59 14.34 1.57
CA PHE A 541 14.12 14.20 1.50
C PHE A 541 13.60 13.48 0.25
N TYR A 542 14.50 13.05 -0.63
CA TYR A 542 14.19 12.46 -1.91
C TYR A 542 15.33 11.54 -2.35
N GLN A 543 15.05 10.64 -3.30
CA GLN A 543 16.10 9.84 -3.92
C GLN A 543 16.95 10.73 -4.83
N TYR A 544 18.25 10.70 -4.59
CA TYR A 544 19.26 11.30 -5.45
C TYR A 544 20.37 10.28 -5.68
N ALA A 545 20.55 9.85 -6.93
CA ALA A 545 21.45 8.72 -7.24
C ALA A 545 22.90 8.92 -6.74
N PRO A 546 23.53 10.10 -6.87
CA PRO A 546 24.86 10.34 -6.33
C PRO A 546 24.95 10.24 -4.79
N ASN A 547 23.84 10.45 -4.07
CA ASN A 547 23.79 10.35 -2.62
C ASN A 547 23.83 8.90 -2.11
N GLU A 548 23.42 7.93 -2.93
CA GLU A 548 23.19 6.54 -2.54
C GLU A 548 24.21 5.58 -3.19
N VAL A 549 25.46 6.02 -3.31
CA VAL A 549 26.59 5.21 -3.80
C VAL A 549 27.10 4.23 -2.73
N PRO A 550 27.74 3.10 -3.12
CA PRO A 550 27.98 2.64 -4.49
C PRO A 550 26.80 1.89 -5.11
N PHE A 551 26.78 1.83 -6.44
CA PHE A 551 25.84 0.99 -7.20
C PHE A 551 26.44 -0.38 -7.44
N TYR A 552 25.61 -1.43 -7.37
CA TYR A 552 26.07 -2.79 -7.54
C TYR A 552 25.06 -3.63 -8.35
N PRO A 553 25.44 -4.13 -9.54
CA PRO A 553 26.67 -3.82 -10.26
C PRO A 553 26.73 -2.32 -10.61
N PRO A 554 27.91 -1.75 -10.96
CA PRO A 554 28.04 -0.32 -11.26
C PRO A 554 27.06 0.20 -12.32
N ALA A 555 26.64 -0.65 -13.26
CA ALA A 555 25.66 -0.31 -14.29
C ALA A 555 24.26 0.01 -13.73
N ALA A 556 23.93 -0.42 -12.51
CA ALA A 556 22.63 -0.14 -11.88
C ALA A 556 22.36 1.36 -11.69
N GLN A 557 23.40 2.20 -11.67
CA GLN A 557 23.25 3.67 -11.63
C GLN A 557 22.54 4.25 -12.87
N LEU A 558 22.60 3.53 -14.00
CA LEU A 558 21.95 3.93 -15.25
C LEU A 558 20.47 3.50 -15.30
N GLY A 559 20.03 2.67 -14.33
CA GLY A 559 18.65 2.26 -14.16
C GLY A 559 17.83 3.29 -13.38
N LEU A 560 17.16 2.86 -12.31
CA LEU A 560 16.29 3.67 -11.46
C LEU A 560 15.00 4.13 -12.16
N GLY A 561 14.52 3.31 -13.09
CA GLY A 561 13.28 3.53 -13.85
C GLY A 561 13.33 4.73 -14.78
N THR A 562 14.50 5.34 -15.00
CA THR A 562 14.69 6.58 -15.77
C THR A 562 14.25 6.45 -17.23
N GLN A 563 14.22 5.24 -17.78
CA GLN A 563 13.66 4.96 -19.11
C GLN A 563 12.12 5.11 -19.17
N TRP A 564 11.43 4.99 -18.02
CA TRP A 564 9.96 4.82 -17.92
C TRP A 564 9.26 5.95 -17.18
N ARG A 565 9.97 7.07 -16.98
CA ARG A 565 9.47 8.32 -16.39
C ARG A 565 10.26 9.51 -16.91
N GLY A 566 9.64 10.69 -16.88
CA GLY A 566 10.30 11.96 -17.13
C GLY A 566 11.25 12.39 -16.00
N SER A 567 11.83 13.58 -16.16
CA SER A 567 12.70 14.20 -15.15
C SER A 567 12.00 14.30 -13.79
N SER A 568 12.69 13.87 -12.74
CA SER A 568 12.25 14.04 -11.34
C SER A 568 12.52 15.44 -10.79
N ASP A 569 13.24 16.26 -11.56
CA ASP A 569 13.81 17.52 -11.11
C ASP A 569 12.94 18.70 -11.55
N ASN A 570 12.87 19.73 -10.71
CA ASN A 570 12.24 21.03 -11.00
C ASN A 570 10.82 20.94 -11.55
N TYR A 571 9.88 20.52 -10.71
CA TYR A 571 8.44 20.60 -10.99
C TYR A 571 7.80 21.67 -10.10
N PRO A 572 6.86 22.48 -10.63
CA PRO A 572 6.09 23.39 -9.80
C PRO A 572 5.12 22.58 -8.94
N THR A 573 4.78 23.15 -7.79
CA THR A 573 3.61 22.69 -7.03
C THR A 573 2.62 23.82 -6.92
N HIS A 574 1.34 23.49 -6.91
CA HIS A 574 0.26 24.48 -6.84
C HIS A 574 -0.68 24.19 -5.69
N ASP A 575 -1.20 25.24 -5.10
CA ASP A 575 -2.30 25.19 -4.12
C ASP A 575 -3.23 26.38 -4.36
N THR A 576 -4.23 26.54 -3.52
CA THR A 576 -5.20 27.61 -3.61
C THR A 576 -5.22 28.50 -2.38
N ASN A 577 -5.32 29.82 -2.60
CA ASN A 577 -5.59 30.79 -1.54
C ASN A 577 -7.08 31.16 -1.50
N GLY A 578 -7.91 30.18 -1.14
CA GLY A 578 -9.37 30.32 -1.01
C GLY A 578 -9.83 30.44 0.44
N THR A 579 -11.07 30.85 0.65
CA THR A 579 -11.71 30.79 1.97
C THR A 579 -12.02 29.34 2.33
N LYS A 580 -11.72 28.90 3.56
CA LYS A 580 -12.05 27.53 4.00
C LYS A 580 -13.54 27.25 3.82
N VAL A 581 -13.88 26.10 3.25
CA VAL A 581 -15.25 25.58 3.17
C VAL A 581 -15.77 25.45 4.61
N PRO A 582 -16.93 26.04 4.93
CA PRO A 582 -17.48 25.99 6.28
C PRO A 582 -17.75 24.54 6.64
N GLY A 583 -17.09 24.06 7.70
CA GLY A 583 -17.19 22.68 8.12
C GLY A 583 -18.60 22.25 8.48
N ASN A 584 -18.84 20.94 8.55
CA ASN A 584 -20.13 20.42 8.95
C ASN A 584 -20.51 20.90 10.37
N PRO A 585 -21.76 21.33 10.59
CA PRO A 585 -22.19 21.83 11.90
C PRO A 585 -22.18 20.74 12.99
N GLY A 586 -22.30 19.47 12.60
CA GLY A 586 -22.12 18.30 13.46
C GLY A 586 -20.71 17.74 13.31
N ARG A 587 -20.13 17.28 14.43
CA ARG A 587 -18.77 16.75 14.46
C ARG A 587 -18.63 15.34 13.88
N MET A 588 -19.68 14.55 13.64
CA MET A 588 -19.54 13.09 13.46
C MET A 588 -20.51 12.45 12.45
N GLY A 589 -21.02 13.22 11.48
CA GLY A 589 -22.17 12.79 10.67
C GLY A 589 -23.41 12.56 11.54
N THR A 590 -24.33 11.68 11.11
CA THR A 590 -25.45 11.21 11.95
C THR A 590 -25.70 9.71 11.85
N ALA A 591 -26.30 9.11 12.87
CA ALA A 591 -26.70 7.69 12.83
C ALA A 591 -27.60 7.33 11.63
N ALA A 592 -28.44 8.27 11.17
CA ALA A 592 -29.32 8.07 10.02
C ALA A 592 -28.57 7.92 8.68
N GLN A 593 -27.29 8.28 8.62
CA GLN A 593 -26.51 8.23 7.38
C GLN A 593 -26.09 6.82 6.96
N ARG A 594 -26.13 5.84 7.87
CA ARG A 594 -25.72 4.43 7.60
C ARG A 594 -26.38 3.85 6.34
N HIS A 595 -27.62 4.23 6.04
CA HIS A 595 -28.38 3.75 4.90
C HIS A 595 -28.73 4.83 3.89
N ALA A 596 -28.09 6.00 3.97
CA ALA A 596 -28.33 7.08 3.00
C ALA A 596 -28.03 6.59 1.57
N THR A 597 -28.92 6.97 0.65
CA THR A 597 -28.74 6.75 -0.78
C THR A 597 -27.88 7.86 -1.39
N LEU A 598 -27.41 7.69 -2.63
CA LEU A 598 -26.75 8.77 -3.34
C LEU A 598 -27.66 10.02 -3.47
N ALA A 599 -28.97 9.83 -3.64
CA ALA A 599 -29.92 10.93 -3.71
C ALA A 599 -29.98 11.74 -2.39
N ASP A 600 -29.92 11.05 -1.24
CA ASP A 600 -29.87 11.70 0.08
C ASP A 600 -28.59 12.51 0.27
N VAL A 601 -27.45 11.93 -0.13
CA VAL A 601 -26.13 12.59 -0.10
C VAL A 601 -26.12 13.83 -1.00
N LEU A 602 -26.74 13.77 -2.17
CA LEU A 602 -26.80 14.89 -3.11
C LEU A 602 -27.76 15.99 -2.68
N LYS A 603 -28.77 15.71 -1.86
CA LYS A 603 -29.76 16.70 -1.40
C LYS A 603 -29.13 17.85 -0.61
N SER A 604 -28.06 17.59 0.14
CA SER A 604 -27.31 18.60 0.89
C SER A 604 -25.98 19.00 0.23
N ALA A 605 -25.64 18.40 -0.90
CA ALA A 605 -24.43 18.71 -1.63
C ALA A 605 -24.55 20.07 -2.33
N ARG A 606 -23.43 20.79 -2.42
CA ARG A 606 -23.34 22.02 -3.22
C ARG A 606 -21.98 22.13 -3.89
N ASN A 607 -21.95 22.85 -5.01
CA ASN A 607 -20.67 23.25 -5.59
C ASN A 607 -19.92 24.18 -4.62
N VAL A 608 -18.61 24.00 -4.55
CA VAL A 608 -17.70 24.92 -3.87
C VAL A 608 -17.70 26.24 -4.65
N THR A 609 -17.73 27.38 -3.95
CA THR A 609 -17.83 28.73 -4.53
C THR A 609 -16.46 29.21 -5.07
N ASN A 610 -16.44 30.26 -5.90
CA ASN A 610 -15.18 30.82 -6.39
C ASN A 610 -14.32 31.41 -5.26
N ALA A 611 -14.94 31.96 -4.22
CA ALA A 611 -14.23 32.45 -3.04
C ALA A 611 -13.56 31.30 -2.28
N GLU A 612 -14.22 30.14 -2.19
CA GLU A 612 -13.68 28.96 -1.53
C GLU A 612 -12.62 28.23 -2.35
N ILE A 613 -12.72 28.24 -3.68
CA ILE A 613 -11.62 27.77 -4.56
C ILE A 613 -10.45 28.76 -4.50
N GLY A 614 -10.70 30.07 -4.48
CA GLY A 614 -9.64 31.07 -4.46
C GLY A 614 -8.80 31.13 -5.73
N SER A 615 -7.67 31.85 -5.65
CA SER A 615 -6.67 31.90 -6.73
C SER A 615 -5.65 30.78 -6.57
N VAL A 616 -5.27 30.15 -7.69
CA VAL A 616 -4.13 29.24 -7.73
C VAL A 616 -2.86 30.01 -7.43
N VAL A 617 -2.02 29.45 -6.55
CA VAL A 617 -0.71 29.96 -6.21
C VAL A 617 0.32 28.88 -6.52
N GLU A 618 1.42 29.27 -7.17
CA GLU A 618 2.58 28.41 -7.34
C GLU A 618 3.43 28.46 -6.06
N CYS A 619 3.81 27.30 -5.56
CA CYS A 619 4.54 27.14 -4.32
C CYS A 619 6.02 26.86 -4.63
N VAL A 620 6.89 27.69 -4.06
CA VAL A 620 8.34 27.58 -4.25
C VAL A 620 8.88 26.51 -3.30
N ALA A 621 9.31 25.37 -3.84
CA ALA A 621 9.99 24.33 -3.08
C ALA A 621 11.23 24.90 -2.34
N PRO A 622 11.57 24.42 -1.12
CA PRO A 622 10.99 23.28 -0.41
C PRO A 622 9.87 23.64 0.58
N ASN A 623 9.46 24.91 0.67
CA ASN A 623 8.62 25.40 1.76
C ASN A 623 7.19 25.67 1.30
N TYR A 624 6.27 24.94 1.92
CA TYR A 624 4.84 25.19 2.10
C TYR A 624 4.23 26.37 1.32
N CYS A 625 3.20 26.05 0.53
CA CYS A 625 2.24 27.03 0.06
C CYS A 625 1.71 27.85 1.25
N PRO A 626 1.71 29.20 1.20
CA PRO A 626 1.16 30.01 2.28
C PRO A 626 -0.35 29.75 2.40
N GLY A 627 -0.74 28.94 3.38
CA GLY A 627 -2.16 28.62 3.67
C GLY A 627 -2.51 27.13 3.73
N GLY A 628 -1.62 26.22 3.31
CA GLY A 628 -1.85 24.78 3.37
C GLY A 628 -1.62 24.22 4.77
N GLY A 629 -2.68 24.10 5.56
CA GLY A 629 -2.67 23.24 6.75
C GLY A 629 -2.53 21.78 6.34
N ASP A 630 -1.60 21.08 6.98
CA ASP A 630 -1.40 19.63 6.83
C ASP A 630 -2.62 18.82 7.23
#